data_AF-A0A536XPN0-F1
#
_entry.id   AF-A0A536XPN0-F1
#
_cell.length_a   1.000
_cell.length_b   1.000
_cell.length_c   1.000
_cell.angle_alpha   90.00
_cell.angle_beta   90.00
_cell.angle_gamma   90.00
#
_symmetry.space_group_name_H-M   'P 1'
#
loop_
_entity.id
_entity.type
_entity.pdbx_description
1 polymer ?
#
loop_
_entity_poly.entity_id
_entity_poly.type
_entity_poly.pdbx_seq_one_letter_code
_entity_poly.pdbx_strand_id
1 'polypeptide(L)'
;MIFMEEAMLKVVALSLALSFWQSTSVAQAIETGSLQGAVRDENGKPVTGAAVKIRNVERGITVTVFSRGGNYGAPELFPGRSEVSAGMGGHAESSKAAVEIAPGKKTLLNLALKRSAPILTPADWIAQLPDDRDGVKQLIINRCVNCHGPVNFISPSISVPTRRPD
;
A
#
# COMPACT_ATOMS: atom_id res chain seq x y z
N MET A 1 -51.66 1.54 56.22
CA MET A 1 -51.71 1.93 54.79
C MET A 1 -50.73 3.07 54.46
N ILE A 2 -50.56 4.09 55.30
CA ILE A 2 -49.65 5.24 55.07
C ILE A 2 -48.16 4.86 54.90
N PHE A 3 -47.64 3.88 55.67
CA PHE A 3 -46.24 3.42 55.57
C PHE A 3 -45.88 2.75 54.22
N MET A 4 -46.88 2.17 53.53
CA MET A 4 -46.66 1.46 52.27
C MET A 4 -46.58 2.44 51.09
N GLU A 5 -47.25 3.59 51.21
CA GLU A 5 -47.29 4.66 50.21
C GLU A 5 -45.96 5.42 50.12
N GLU A 6 -45.39 5.77 51.28
CA GLU A 6 -44.05 6.38 51.41
C GLU A 6 -42.93 5.46 50.88
N ALA A 7 -43.03 4.16 51.17
CA ALA A 7 -42.07 3.16 50.68
C ALA A 7 -42.17 3.01 49.15
N MET A 8 -43.38 2.99 48.60
CA MET A 8 -43.61 2.89 47.17
C MET A 8 -43.13 4.14 46.42
N LEU A 9 -43.32 5.34 46.99
CA LEU A 9 -42.87 6.59 46.40
C LEU A 9 -41.33 6.68 46.32
N LYS A 10 -40.63 6.22 47.36
CA LYS A 10 -39.16 6.16 47.38
C LYS A 10 -38.60 5.13 46.41
N VAL A 11 -39.24 3.98 46.25
CA VAL A 11 -38.85 2.95 45.28
C VAL A 11 -39.04 3.45 43.84
N VAL A 12 -40.14 4.16 43.56
CA VAL A 12 -40.40 4.78 42.25
C VAL A 12 -39.39 5.91 41.95
N ALA A 13 -39.07 6.76 42.94
CA ALA A 13 -38.07 7.80 42.77
C ALA A 13 -36.67 7.23 42.50
N LEU A 14 -36.29 6.14 43.21
CA LEU A 14 -35.01 5.48 43.04
C LEU A 14 -34.91 4.75 41.69
N SER A 15 -35.99 4.12 41.22
CA SER A 15 -36.03 3.46 39.91
C SER A 15 -36.01 4.46 38.74
N LEU A 16 -36.66 5.63 38.88
CA LEU A 16 -36.51 6.73 37.92
C LEU A 16 -35.09 7.28 37.91
N ALA A 17 -34.45 7.46 39.07
CA ALA A 17 -33.08 7.95 39.17
C ALA A 17 -32.07 6.97 38.56
N LEU A 18 -32.23 5.66 38.78
CA LEU A 18 -31.38 4.64 38.16
C LEU A 18 -31.60 4.52 36.64
N SER A 19 -32.82 4.80 36.15
CA SER A 19 -33.10 4.82 34.71
C SER A 19 -32.48 6.02 34.01
N PHE A 20 -32.27 7.13 34.72
CA PHE A 20 -31.58 8.32 34.22
C PHE A 20 -30.05 8.13 34.13
N TRP A 21 -29.52 7.06 34.72
CA TRP A 21 -28.10 6.72 34.72
C TRP A 21 -27.70 5.73 33.62
N GLN A 22 -28.62 5.38 32.71
CA GLN A 22 -28.31 4.53 31.57
C GLN A 22 -27.49 5.32 30.53
N SER A 23 -26.22 5.49 30.86
CA SER A 23 -25.03 5.53 30.01
C SER A 23 -25.27 5.94 28.56
N THR A 24 -25.05 7.21 28.26
CA THR A 24 -24.80 7.65 26.88
C THR A 24 -23.46 7.07 26.44
N SER A 25 -23.50 5.91 25.78
CA SER A 25 -22.31 5.34 25.15
C SER A 25 -21.91 6.22 23.97
N VAL A 26 -20.98 7.16 24.21
CA VAL A 26 -20.41 7.99 23.13
C VAL A 26 -19.44 7.11 22.35
N ALA A 27 -19.86 6.63 21.18
CA ALA A 27 -18.93 6.05 20.21
C ALA A 27 -17.97 7.16 19.77
N GLN A 28 -16.71 7.08 20.22
CA GLN A 28 -15.65 7.98 19.77
C GLN A 28 -15.33 7.62 18.31
N ALA A 29 -15.94 8.32 17.35
CA ALA A 29 -15.59 8.17 15.95
C ALA A 29 -14.14 8.64 15.78
N ILE A 30 -13.26 7.73 15.33
CA ILE A 30 -11.90 8.12 14.94
C ILE A 30 -12.05 8.97 13.68
N GLU A 31 -11.71 10.26 13.79
CA GLU A 31 -11.75 11.15 12.65
C GLU A 31 -10.61 10.79 11.69
N THR A 32 -10.94 10.10 10.59
CA THR A 32 -9.97 9.68 9.58
C THR A 32 -9.65 10.80 8.59
N GLY A 33 -8.46 10.74 7.98
CA GLY A 33 -8.10 11.57 6.83
C GLY A 33 -8.26 10.82 5.50
N SER A 34 -7.90 11.49 4.40
CA SER A 34 -7.80 10.85 3.08
C SER A 34 -6.57 11.31 2.33
N LEU A 35 -6.07 10.45 1.44
CA LEU A 35 -4.97 10.75 0.53
C LEU A 35 -5.43 10.54 -0.91
N GLN A 36 -5.16 11.51 -1.77
CA GLN A 36 -5.46 11.42 -3.20
C GLN A 36 -4.29 11.95 -4.02
N GLY A 37 -4.23 11.53 -5.28
CA GLY A 37 -3.25 12.08 -6.20
C GLY A 37 -3.17 11.33 -7.51
N ALA A 38 -2.10 11.63 -8.23
CA ALA A 38 -1.81 11.03 -9.52
C ALA A 38 -0.51 10.24 -9.49
N VAL A 39 -0.51 9.11 -10.19
CA VAL A 39 0.70 8.37 -10.57
C VAL A 39 1.00 8.65 -12.04
N ARG A 40 2.20 9.16 -12.29
CA ARG A 40 2.71 9.47 -13.64
C ARG A 40 4.05 8.77 -13.88
N ASP A 41 4.39 8.50 -15.13
CA ASP A 41 5.73 8.09 -15.50
C ASP A 41 6.67 9.31 -15.62
N GLU A 42 7.96 9.06 -15.86
CA GLU A 42 8.98 10.09 -16.10
C GLU A 42 8.70 11.01 -17.30
N ASN A 43 7.80 10.61 -18.20
CA ASN A 43 7.36 11.41 -19.36
C ASN A 43 6.03 12.15 -19.08
N GLY A 44 5.53 12.10 -17.84
CA GLY A 44 4.27 12.72 -17.44
C GLY A 44 3.01 11.95 -17.88
N LYS A 45 3.14 10.73 -18.41
CA LYS A 45 1.99 9.92 -18.83
C LYS A 45 1.30 9.27 -17.64
N PRO A 46 -0.04 9.14 -17.66
CA PRO A 46 -0.79 8.48 -16.59
C PRO A 46 -0.46 6.99 -16.49
N VAL A 47 -0.13 6.53 -15.29
CA VAL A 47 0.13 5.11 -15.02
C VAL A 47 -1.08 4.48 -14.36
N THR A 48 -1.80 3.62 -15.07
CA THR A 48 -2.97 2.89 -14.56
C THR A 48 -2.56 1.51 -14.04
N GLY A 49 -3.13 1.10 -12.91
CA GLY A 49 -2.80 -0.19 -12.28
C GLY A 49 -1.59 -0.16 -11.35
N ALA A 50 -1.04 1.03 -11.06
CA ALA A 50 0.02 1.15 -10.06
C ALA A 50 -0.55 0.91 -8.66
N ALA A 51 0.09 0.00 -7.92
CA ALA A 51 -0.20 -0.26 -6.51
C ALA A 51 0.43 0.85 -5.66
N VAL A 52 -0.39 1.65 -5.00
CA VAL A 52 0.02 2.69 -4.05
C VAL A 52 -0.12 2.13 -2.64
N LYS A 53 1.02 1.89 -1.98
CA LYS A 53 1.11 1.39 -0.61
C LYS A 53 1.26 2.59 0.34
N ILE A 54 0.38 2.66 1.33
CA ILE A 54 0.32 3.74 2.32
C ILE A 54 0.45 3.08 3.69
N ARG A 55 1.63 3.21 4.30
CA ARG A 55 1.94 2.62 5.60
C ARG A 55 1.94 3.70 6.67
N ASN A 56 0.99 3.62 7.60
CA ASN A 56 1.01 4.46 8.80
C ASN A 56 2.15 3.99 9.72
N VAL A 57 3.04 4.91 10.10
CA VAL A 57 4.27 4.59 10.82
C VAL A 57 3.98 4.24 12.28
N GLU A 58 3.01 4.91 12.90
CA GLU A 58 2.68 4.73 14.31
C GLU A 58 1.92 3.43 14.57
N ARG A 59 1.02 3.04 13.65
CA ARG A 59 0.15 1.86 13.79
C ARG A 59 0.67 0.63 13.05
N GLY A 60 1.63 0.79 12.14
CA GLY A 60 2.15 -0.29 11.29
C GLY A 60 1.15 -0.83 10.25
N ILE A 61 -0.01 -0.20 10.10
CA ILE A 61 -1.06 -0.61 9.16
C ILE A 61 -0.70 -0.13 7.77
N THR A 62 -0.83 -1.01 6.77
CA THR A 62 -0.61 -0.67 5.36
C THR A 62 -1.91 -0.79 4.58
N VAL A 63 -2.34 0.30 3.97
CA VAL A 63 -3.45 0.36 3.03
C VAL A 63 -2.89 0.37 1.62
N THR A 64 -3.40 -0.47 0.73
CA THR A 64 -2.98 -0.50 -0.68
C THR A 64 -4.17 -0.17 -1.57
N VAL A 65 -3.99 0.80 -2.46
CA VAL A 65 -4.98 1.18 -3.49
C VAL A 65 -4.34 1.13 -4.87
N PHE A 66 -5.16 1.05 -5.92
CA PHE A 66 -4.67 0.99 -7.30
C PHE A 66 -5.07 2.23 -8.08
N SER A 67 -4.15 2.75 -8.89
CA SER A 67 -4.44 3.89 -9.76
C SER A 67 -5.40 3.50 -10.90
N ARG A 68 -6.36 4.37 -11.22
CA ARG A 68 -7.28 4.26 -12.36
C ARG A 68 -7.18 5.53 -13.21
N GLY A 69 -6.85 5.40 -14.50
CA GLY A 69 -6.58 6.57 -15.35
C GLY A 69 -5.38 7.39 -14.85
N GLY A 70 -4.46 6.75 -14.12
CA GLY A 70 -3.36 7.40 -13.44
C GLY A 70 -3.72 8.19 -12.18
N ASN A 71 -4.95 8.14 -11.68
CA ASN A 71 -5.35 8.81 -10.43
C ASN A 71 -5.64 7.75 -9.35
N TYR A 72 -5.40 8.06 -8.09
CA TYR A 72 -5.70 7.19 -6.96
C TYR A 72 -6.35 7.96 -5.82
N GLY A 73 -7.09 7.24 -4.98
CA GLY A 73 -7.67 7.78 -3.76
C GLY A 73 -7.75 6.70 -2.69
N ALA A 74 -7.34 7.06 -1.48
CA ALA A 74 -7.42 6.24 -0.28
C ALA A 74 -8.21 7.03 0.78
N PRO A 75 -9.52 6.75 0.91
CA PRO A 75 -10.32 7.28 2.01
C PRO A 75 -9.99 6.57 3.33
N GLU A 76 -10.46 7.12 4.44
CA GLU A 76 -10.45 6.48 5.77
C GLU A 76 -9.06 6.09 6.31
N LEU A 77 -8.06 6.93 6.05
CA LEU A 77 -6.72 6.73 6.58
C LEU A 77 -6.64 7.20 8.03
N PHE A 78 -5.96 6.41 8.86
CA PHE A 78 -5.65 6.84 10.22
C PHE A 78 -4.78 8.11 10.21
N PRO A 79 -5.10 9.11 11.04
CA PRO A 79 -4.25 10.28 11.18
C PRO A 79 -2.85 9.95 11.68
N GLY A 80 -1.88 10.76 11.29
CA GLY A 80 -0.47 10.61 11.64
C GLY A 80 0.44 10.48 10.43
N ARG A 81 1.72 10.18 10.69
CA ARG A 81 2.74 10.09 9.67
C ARG A 81 2.63 8.81 8.88
N SER A 82 2.57 8.93 7.57
CA SER A 82 2.51 7.80 6.65
C SER A 82 3.69 7.79 5.67
N GLU A 83 4.23 6.61 5.41
CA GLU A 83 5.14 6.34 4.29
C GLU A 83 4.32 5.86 3.09
N VAL A 84 4.50 6.52 1.95
CA VAL A 84 3.76 6.22 0.71
C VAL A 84 4.73 5.85 -0.39
N SER A 85 4.47 4.75 -1.08
CA SER A 85 5.17 4.38 -2.31
C SER A 85 4.19 3.87 -3.36
N ALA A 86 4.56 4.00 -4.63
CA ALA A 86 3.84 3.40 -5.75
C ALA A 86 4.74 2.39 -6.46
N GLY A 87 4.16 1.31 -6.97
CA GLY A 87 4.86 0.32 -7.78
C GLY A 87 3.95 -0.29 -8.84
N MET A 88 4.53 -0.67 -9.97
CA MET A 88 3.81 -1.38 -11.04
C MET A 88 4.79 -2.31 -11.77
N GLY A 89 4.31 -3.45 -12.27
CA GLY A 89 5.11 -4.33 -13.12
C GLY A 89 5.76 -3.55 -14.28
N GLY A 90 7.04 -3.76 -14.52
CA GLY A 90 7.82 -3.04 -15.54
C GLY A 90 8.23 -1.61 -15.16
N HIS A 91 8.03 -1.18 -13.91
CA HIS A 91 8.52 0.08 -13.36
C HIS A 91 9.26 -0.18 -12.05
N ALA A 92 10.28 0.65 -11.77
CA ALA A 92 10.87 0.67 -10.44
C ALA A 92 9.84 1.20 -9.43
N GLU A 93 9.82 0.66 -8.20
CA GLU A 93 9.04 1.28 -7.12
C GLU A 93 9.49 2.74 -6.94
N SER A 94 8.54 3.63 -6.67
CA SER A 94 8.84 5.02 -6.35
C SER A 94 9.67 5.09 -5.07
N SER A 95 10.39 6.20 -4.90
CA SER A 95 10.91 6.53 -3.57
C SER A 95 9.76 6.61 -2.55
N LYS A 96 10.06 6.24 -1.31
CA LYS A 96 9.12 6.39 -0.21
C LYS A 96 8.98 7.87 0.14
N ALA A 97 7.78 8.41 0.00
CA ALA A 97 7.45 9.76 0.42
C ALA A 97 6.84 9.71 1.83
N ALA A 98 7.29 10.59 2.73
CA ALA A 98 6.64 10.78 4.02
C ALA A 98 5.55 11.85 3.88
N VAL A 99 4.35 11.58 4.39
CA VAL A 99 3.21 12.51 4.36
C VAL A 99 2.48 12.48 5.70
N GLU A 100 2.01 13.64 6.14
CA GLU A 100 1.17 13.76 7.34
C GLU A 100 -0.30 13.67 6.94
N ILE A 101 -1.03 12.70 7.51
CA ILE A 101 -2.47 12.56 7.30
C ILE A 101 -3.19 13.27 8.44
N ALA A 102 -3.84 14.39 8.12
CA ALA A 102 -4.65 15.14 9.09
C ALA A 102 -6.10 14.61 9.15
N PRO A 103 -6.72 14.56 10.34
CA PRO A 103 -8.12 14.14 10.50
C PRO A 103 -9.07 15.07 9.73
N GLY A 104 -10.08 14.49 9.08
CA GLY A 104 -11.09 15.22 8.33
C GLY A 104 -10.58 15.93 7.06
N LYS A 105 -9.28 15.84 6.75
CA LYS A 105 -8.67 16.53 5.61
C LYS A 105 -8.35 15.59 4.45
N LYS A 106 -8.42 16.15 3.25
CA LYS A 106 -7.92 15.56 2.02
C LYS A 106 -6.49 16.05 1.77
N THR A 107 -5.56 15.13 1.78
CA THR A 107 -4.15 15.36 1.47
C THR A 107 -3.87 15.00 0.02
N LEU A 108 -3.04 15.79 -0.67
CA LEU A 108 -2.65 15.56 -2.05
C LEU A 108 -1.18 15.13 -2.13
N LEU A 109 -0.91 14.03 -2.81
CA LEU A 109 0.44 13.54 -3.08
C LEU A 109 0.50 12.95 -4.49
N ASN A 110 1.31 13.53 -5.37
CA ASN A 110 1.57 12.94 -6.67
C ASN A 110 2.84 12.10 -6.62
N LEU A 111 2.83 10.96 -7.30
CA LEU A 111 3.92 10.01 -7.34
C LEU A 111 4.40 9.85 -8.79
N ALA A 112 5.71 9.78 -8.96
CA ALA A 112 6.33 9.50 -10.24
C ALA A 112 6.98 8.11 -10.21
N LEU A 113 6.70 7.31 -11.23
CA LEU A 113 7.38 6.02 -11.46
C LEU A 113 8.44 6.19 -12.53
N LYS A 114 9.62 5.63 -12.25
CA LYS A 114 10.68 5.49 -13.25
C LYS A 114 10.52 4.17 -13.96
N ARG A 115 10.75 4.14 -15.27
CA ARG A 115 10.76 2.87 -16.00
C ARG A 115 11.90 2.01 -15.45
N SER A 116 11.65 0.72 -15.21
CA SER A 116 12.74 -0.19 -14.90
C SER A 116 13.63 -0.33 -16.13
N ALA A 117 14.95 -0.37 -15.94
CA ALA A 117 15.85 -0.68 -17.05
C ALA A 117 15.40 -1.99 -17.74
N PRO A 118 15.33 -2.03 -19.08
CA PRO A 118 14.99 -3.25 -19.79
C PRO A 118 16.01 -4.33 -19.45
N ILE A 119 15.54 -5.56 -19.25
CA ILE A 119 16.42 -6.69 -19.02
C ILE A 119 16.90 -7.17 -20.40
N LEU A 120 18.08 -6.72 -20.81
CA LEU A 120 18.65 -7.05 -22.12
C LEU A 120 19.73 -8.13 -22.04
N THR A 121 20.34 -8.27 -20.87
CA THR A 121 21.42 -9.23 -20.61
C THR A 121 21.16 -10.01 -19.32
N PRO A 122 21.81 -11.18 -19.13
CA PRO A 122 21.79 -11.88 -17.86
C PRO A 122 22.27 -11.01 -16.69
N ALA A 123 23.23 -10.11 -16.92
CA ALA A 123 23.76 -9.21 -15.90
C ALA A 123 22.70 -8.19 -15.42
N ASP A 124 21.90 -7.63 -16.35
CA ASP A 124 20.82 -6.69 -16.02
C ASP A 124 19.76 -7.32 -15.12
N TRP A 125 19.46 -8.60 -15.36
CA TRP A 125 18.54 -9.36 -14.52
C TRP A 125 19.13 -9.67 -13.15
N ILE A 126 20.39 -10.13 -13.09
CA ILE A 126 21.08 -10.44 -11.82
C ILE A 126 21.13 -9.20 -10.91
N ALA A 127 21.21 -8.01 -11.48
CA ALA A 127 21.18 -6.74 -10.74
C ALA A 127 19.81 -6.43 -10.10
N GLN A 128 18.72 -7.05 -10.57
CA GLN A 128 17.38 -6.88 -9.99
C GLN A 128 17.07 -7.87 -8.86
N LEU A 129 17.91 -8.88 -8.65
CA LEU A 129 17.75 -9.82 -7.56
C LEU A 129 18.02 -9.15 -6.20
N PRO A 130 17.44 -9.67 -5.10
CA PRO A 130 17.77 -9.24 -3.75
C PRO A 130 19.28 -9.24 -3.50
N ASP A 131 19.72 -8.36 -2.60
CA ASP A 131 21.12 -8.26 -2.19
C ASP A 131 21.61 -9.62 -1.65
N ASP A 132 22.89 -9.94 -1.86
CA ASP A 132 23.42 -11.28 -1.61
C ASP A 132 23.85 -11.54 -0.15
N ARG A 133 23.57 -10.58 0.75
CA ARG A 133 23.96 -10.63 2.17
C ARG A 133 23.66 -11.96 2.85
N ASP A 134 22.54 -12.57 2.47
CA ASP A 134 22.04 -13.83 3.05
C ASP A 134 22.20 -15.03 2.10
N GLY A 135 22.97 -14.89 1.02
CA GLY A 135 23.16 -15.94 -0.01
C GLY A 135 21.94 -16.22 -0.89
N VAL A 136 20.81 -15.54 -0.66
CA VAL A 136 19.54 -15.72 -1.39
C VAL A 136 19.71 -15.50 -2.89
N LYS A 137 20.54 -14.52 -3.28
CA LYS A 137 20.87 -14.26 -4.69
C LYS A 137 21.44 -15.50 -5.39
N GLN A 138 22.38 -16.19 -4.75
CA GLN A 138 23.00 -17.40 -5.28
C GLN A 138 22.05 -18.59 -5.30
N LEU A 139 21.16 -18.71 -4.29
CA LEU A 139 20.14 -19.74 -4.28
C LEU A 139 19.19 -19.62 -5.48
N ILE A 140 18.71 -18.40 -5.76
CA ILE A 140 17.82 -18.14 -6.90
C ILE A 140 18.54 -18.45 -8.21
N ILE A 141 19.79 -17.99 -8.36
CA ILE A 141 20.63 -18.24 -9.54
C ILE A 141 20.81 -19.75 -9.78
N ASN A 142 21.21 -20.49 -8.75
CA ASN A 142 21.61 -21.88 -8.93
C ASN A 142 20.44 -22.87 -8.97
N ARG A 143 19.33 -22.57 -8.30
CA ARG A 143 18.24 -23.54 -8.12
C ARG A 143 17.05 -23.33 -9.05
N CYS A 144 16.72 -22.08 -9.37
CA CYS A 144 15.49 -21.76 -10.09
C CYS A 144 15.77 -21.43 -11.57
N VAL A 145 16.74 -20.55 -11.82
CA VAL A 145 16.97 -20.01 -13.17
C VAL A 145 17.91 -20.84 -14.02
N ASN A 146 18.57 -21.84 -13.45
CA ASN A 146 19.27 -22.83 -14.27
C ASN A 146 18.31 -23.59 -15.22
N CYS A 147 17.01 -23.69 -14.88
CA CYS A 147 16.00 -24.31 -15.74
C CYS A 147 15.00 -23.31 -16.35
N HIS A 148 14.58 -22.28 -15.60
CA HIS A 148 13.59 -21.27 -16.07
C HIS A 148 14.16 -19.84 -16.06
N GLY A 149 15.44 -19.69 -16.39
CA GLY A 149 16.14 -18.42 -16.32
C GLY A 149 16.03 -17.55 -17.55
N PRO A 150 16.32 -16.25 -17.42
CA PRO A 150 16.41 -15.35 -18.55
C PRO A 150 17.46 -15.80 -19.58
N VAL A 151 18.50 -16.55 -19.20
CA VAL A 151 19.44 -17.17 -20.17
C VAL A 151 18.76 -18.08 -21.19
N ASN A 152 17.57 -18.62 -20.88
CA ASN A 152 16.77 -19.47 -21.76
C ASN A 152 15.75 -18.68 -22.61
N PHE A 153 15.49 -17.39 -22.30
CA PHE A 153 14.48 -16.55 -22.98
C PHE A 153 15.07 -15.31 -23.66
N ILE A 154 16.18 -14.79 -23.13
CA ILE A 154 17.01 -13.73 -23.68
C ILE A 154 18.05 -14.43 -24.55
N SER A 155 17.64 -14.86 -25.75
CA SER A 155 18.62 -15.34 -26.72
C SER A 155 19.64 -14.23 -26.97
N PRO A 156 20.95 -14.52 -26.96
CA PRO A 156 21.87 -13.68 -27.68
C PRO A 156 21.36 -13.68 -29.12
N SER A 157 21.11 -12.52 -29.71
CA SER A 157 20.95 -12.41 -31.15
C SER A 157 22.27 -12.84 -31.81
N ILE A 158 22.49 -14.14 -31.99
CA ILE A 158 23.71 -14.72 -32.59
C ILE A 158 23.31 -15.65 -33.73
N SER A 159 23.59 -15.11 -34.92
CA SER A 159 23.82 -15.70 -36.23
C SER A 159 22.71 -16.55 -36.88
N VAL A 160 22.06 -15.94 -37.87
CA VAL A 160 21.57 -16.63 -39.07
C VAL A 160 22.72 -17.51 -39.61
N PRO A 161 22.53 -18.83 -39.81
CA PRO A 161 23.54 -19.64 -40.47
C PRO A 161 23.61 -19.18 -41.93
N THR A 162 24.71 -18.55 -42.33
CA THR A 162 25.00 -18.41 -43.76
C THR A 162 25.21 -19.82 -44.31
N ARG A 163 24.23 -20.30 -45.10
CA ARG A 163 24.35 -21.52 -45.90
C ARG A 163 25.68 -21.48 -46.65
N ARG A 164 26.57 -22.45 -46.42
CA ARG A 164 27.76 -22.63 -47.25
C ARG A 164 27.30 -22.89 -48.68
N PRO A 165 27.89 -22.26 -49.72
CA PRO A 165 27.66 -22.69 -51.08
C PRO A 165 28.42 -23.99 -51.31
N ASP A 166 27.67 -24.98 -51.77
CA ASP A 166 28.12 -26.18 -52.48
C ASP A 166 28.83 -25.81 -53.80
#